data_AF-A0A511YYU7-F1
#
_entry.id   AF-A0A511YYU7-F1
#
_cell.length_a   1.000
_cell.length_b   1.000
_cell.length_c   1.000
_cell.angle_alpha   90.00
_cell.angle_beta   90.00
_cell.angle_gamma   90.00
#
_symmetry.space_group_name_H-M   'P 1'
#
loop_
_entity.id
_entity.type
_entity.pdbx_description
1 polymer ?
#
loop_
_entity_poly.entity_id
_entity_poly.type
_entity_poly.pdbx_seq_one_letter_code
_entity_poly.pdbx_strand_id
1 'polypeptide(L)'
;MPALPDGVGRVPASERVAPVTLPDGVSPAFARSARFWARAYPRRWRAARGAELLGLLADLAAPGAQRLDARSALDLIRAGWATRLRQHPPLGPWLQYRLVGTRSLAAYRPWVADDIAGLLFPLRQSLGWVLLLVVLEGGRRLNGQPSLLSMWWIWGMAVAILVNDELVLGGRTRAAARATHLVPRAGERVTPGSWVRVRWPRRRVAATVALPWAAGVATALLATSVVATALAPTTVSFAWLPSDEGFGFSADGGGPVPRVALLALLGVALAVGAGLGALARRRLVRVDTTVVQPERELVRLGARRAAGVLLLTAAVGALPVAEALGEVSLLVSVVVGLAAAVLAPSAVVAWLVVRRRRELQGLAYVDVRRVALRGRAPLVDAPGSCLSPARETEIGEVWPWPWSNEGPTTALG
;
A
#
# COMPACT_ATOMS: atom_id res chain seq x y z
N MET A 1 -14.38 25.18 30.71
CA MET A 1 -14.19 24.37 29.48
C MET A 1 -15.46 23.54 29.28
N PRO A 2 -16.24 23.76 28.22
CA PRO A 2 -17.41 22.93 27.96
C PRO A 2 -16.95 21.53 27.52
N ALA A 3 -17.58 20.50 28.06
CA ALA A 3 -17.35 19.12 27.67
C ALA A 3 -17.60 18.96 26.17
N LEU A 4 -16.60 18.44 25.44
CA LEU A 4 -16.78 18.01 24.07
C LEU A 4 -17.85 16.89 24.05
N PRO A 5 -18.83 16.95 23.15
CA PRO A 5 -19.86 15.92 23.09
C PRO A 5 -19.22 14.56 22.76
N ASP A 6 -19.49 13.56 23.61
CA ASP A 6 -19.18 12.14 23.42
C ASP A 6 -19.96 11.61 22.21
N GLY A 7 -19.47 11.96 21.03
CA GLY A 7 -20.16 11.73 19.76
C GLY A 7 -19.19 11.64 18.61
N VAL A 8 -18.02 11.00 18.80
CA VAL A 8 -17.21 10.55 17.67
C VAL A 8 -18.05 9.51 16.94
N GLY A 9 -18.69 9.96 15.86
CA GLY A 9 -19.58 9.17 15.02
C GLY A 9 -18.93 7.85 14.61
N ARG A 10 -19.25 6.79 15.35
CA ARG A 10 -19.59 5.55 14.67
C ARG A 10 -20.67 5.96 13.69
N VAL A 11 -20.40 5.80 12.39
CA VAL A 11 -21.43 5.81 11.36
C VAL A 11 -22.64 5.11 11.97
N PRO A 12 -23.77 5.82 12.16
CA PRO A 12 -24.87 5.30 12.93
C PRO A 12 -25.24 3.94 12.32
N ALA A 13 -25.55 2.95 13.16
CA ALA A 13 -25.83 1.61 12.68
C ALA A 13 -27.01 1.58 11.68
N SER A 14 -27.80 2.65 11.61
CA SER A 14 -28.82 2.92 10.60
C SER A 14 -28.29 3.13 9.17
N GLU A 15 -27.00 3.46 8.99
CA GLU A 15 -26.34 3.55 7.68
C GLU A 15 -25.58 2.27 7.32
N ARG A 16 -25.67 1.22 8.16
CA ARG A 16 -25.43 -0.14 7.64
C ARG A 16 -26.54 -0.37 6.65
N VAL A 17 -26.19 -0.29 5.35
CA VAL A 17 -27.00 -0.76 4.22
C VAL A 17 -27.84 -1.92 4.73
N ALA A 18 -29.15 -1.69 4.83
CA ALA A 18 -30.08 -2.66 5.39
C ALA A 18 -29.70 -4.03 4.81
N PRO A 19 -29.52 -5.08 5.64
CA PRO A 19 -29.14 -6.38 5.14
C PRO A 19 -30.08 -6.70 4.00
N VAL A 20 -29.55 -6.79 2.77
CA VAL A 20 -30.35 -6.99 1.57
C VAL A 20 -31.21 -8.21 1.86
N THR A 21 -32.48 -7.97 2.12
CA THR A 21 -33.46 -9.01 2.40
C THR A 21 -33.45 -9.89 1.17
N LEU A 22 -33.11 -11.16 1.39
CA LEU A 22 -33.17 -12.13 0.32
C LEU A 22 -34.64 -12.21 -0.10
N PRO A 23 -34.94 -12.31 -1.41
CA PRO A 23 -36.29 -12.59 -1.85
C PRO A 23 -36.81 -13.85 -1.15
N ASP A 24 -38.11 -13.86 -0.83
CA ASP A 24 -38.72 -14.98 -0.13
C ASP A 24 -38.51 -16.28 -0.93
N GLY A 25 -38.08 -17.35 -0.24
CA GLY A 25 -37.78 -18.64 -0.85
C GLY A 25 -36.35 -18.83 -1.40
N VAL A 26 -35.50 -17.79 -1.43
CA VAL A 26 -34.12 -17.93 -1.92
C VAL A 26 -33.19 -18.49 -0.85
N SER A 27 -32.61 -19.67 -1.10
CA SER A 27 -31.65 -20.26 -0.17
C SER A 27 -30.39 -19.38 -0.02
N PRO A 28 -29.85 -19.19 1.20
CA PRO A 28 -28.62 -18.41 1.40
C PRO A 28 -27.41 -18.97 0.63
N ALA A 29 -27.39 -20.29 0.38
CA ALA A 29 -26.35 -20.94 -0.43
C ALA A 29 -26.43 -20.52 -1.90
N PHE A 30 -27.63 -20.49 -2.47
CA PHE A 30 -27.86 -20.06 -3.84
C PHE A 30 -27.46 -18.60 -4.02
N ALA A 31 -27.90 -17.72 -3.10
CA ALA A 31 -27.55 -16.31 -3.13
C ALA A 31 -26.02 -16.08 -3.09
N ARG A 32 -25.27 -16.88 -2.31
CA ARG A 32 -23.79 -16.83 -2.31
C ARG A 32 -23.20 -17.25 -3.65
N SER A 33 -23.71 -18.34 -4.24
CA SER A 33 -23.27 -18.84 -5.55
C SER A 33 -23.54 -17.83 -6.67
N ALA A 34 -24.77 -17.31 -6.76
CA ALA A 34 -25.15 -16.30 -7.75
C ALA A 34 -24.32 -15.01 -7.59
N ARG A 35 -24.15 -14.51 -6.36
CA ARG A 35 -23.31 -13.32 -6.08
C ARG A 35 -21.83 -13.55 -6.40
N PHE A 36 -21.33 -14.78 -6.28
CA PHE A 36 -19.97 -15.13 -6.68
C PHE A 36 -19.80 -15.00 -8.19
N TRP A 37 -20.66 -15.61 -8.99
CA TRP A 37 -20.60 -15.55 -10.45
C TRP A 37 -20.91 -14.15 -10.99
N ALA A 38 -21.82 -13.43 -10.35
CA ALA A 38 -22.13 -12.04 -10.68
C ALA A 38 -20.90 -11.12 -10.57
N ARG A 39 -19.82 -11.51 -9.86
CA ARG A 39 -18.56 -10.73 -9.84
C ARG A 39 -17.96 -10.49 -11.23
N ALA A 40 -18.38 -11.26 -12.25
CA ALA A 40 -18.10 -10.97 -13.65
C ALA A 40 -18.63 -9.60 -14.11
N TYR A 41 -19.70 -9.07 -13.49
CA TYR A 41 -20.22 -7.73 -13.77
C TYR A 41 -19.38 -6.62 -13.08
N PRO A 42 -19.37 -5.39 -13.63
CA PRO A 42 -18.80 -4.22 -12.97
C PRO A 42 -19.41 -4.00 -11.57
N ARG A 43 -18.66 -3.41 -10.63
CA ARG A 43 -19.12 -3.30 -9.22
C ARG A 43 -20.32 -2.37 -9.11
N ARG A 44 -20.28 -1.25 -9.83
CA ARG A 44 -21.39 -0.29 -9.93
C ARG A 44 -22.66 -0.93 -10.49
N TRP A 45 -22.53 -1.78 -11.51
CA TRP A 45 -23.67 -2.49 -12.09
C TRP A 45 -24.29 -3.43 -11.07
N ARG A 46 -23.48 -4.17 -10.32
CA ARG A 46 -23.97 -5.04 -9.24
C ARG A 46 -24.60 -4.27 -8.09
N ALA A 47 -24.12 -3.08 -7.77
CA ALA A 47 -24.71 -2.26 -6.74
C ALA A 47 -26.13 -1.81 -7.14
N ALA A 48 -26.32 -1.42 -8.40
CA ALA A 48 -27.61 -0.95 -8.91
C ALA A 48 -28.60 -2.09 -9.25
N ARG A 49 -28.11 -3.18 -9.88
CA ARG A 49 -28.95 -4.23 -10.49
C ARG A 49 -28.75 -5.61 -9.87
N GLY A 50 -27.87 -5.75 -8.87
CA GLY A 50 -27.51 -7.05 -8.32
C GLY A 50 -28.65 -7.75 -7.57
N ALA A 51 -29.56 -6.98 -6.97
CA ALA A 51 -30.75 -7.52 -6.31
C ALA A 51 -31.77 -8.03 -7.34
N GLU A 52 -32.07 -7.22 -8.37
CA GLU A 52 -32.93 -7.61 -9.50
C GLU A 52 -32.39 -8.86 -10.20
N LEU A 53 -31.09 -8.88 -10.52
CA LEU A 53 -30.44 -10.04 -11.13
C LEU A 53 -30.55 -11.28 -10.24
N LEU A 54 -30.40 -11.14 -8.92
CA LEU A 54 -30.52 -12.27 -8.00
C LEU A 54 -31.96 -12.82 -7.96
N GLY A 55 -32.97 -11.96 -7.98
CA GLY A 55 -34.37 -12.34 -8.09
C GLY A 55 -34.64 -13.13 -9.38
N LEU A 56 -34.24 -12.56 -10.53
CA LEU A 56 -34.38 -13.23 -11.83
C LEU A 56 -33.69 -14.59 -11.88
N LEU A 57 -32.48 -14.71 -11.31
CA LEU A 57 -31.78 -15.99 -11.25
C LEU A 57 -32.47 -16.98 -10.32
N ALA A 58 -33.12 -16.53 -9.25
CA ALA A 58 -33.88 -17.39 -8.35
C ALA A 58 -35.17 -17.90 -9.00
N ASP A 59 -35.89 -17.04 -9.73
CA ASP A 59 -37.12 -17.41 -10.44
C ASP A 59 -36.85 -18.45 -11.55
N LEU A 60 -35.68 -18.38 -12.18
CA LEU A 60 -35.24 -19.34 -13.18
C LEU A 60 -34.66 -20.65 -12.59
N ALA A 61 -34.31 -20.65 -11.31
CA ALA A 61 -33.70 -21.82 -10.68
C ALA A 61 -34.76 -22.86 -10.31
N ALA A 62 -34.38 -24.15 -10.35
CA ALA A 62 -35.26 -25.21 -9.87
C ALA A 62 -35.59 -25.01 -8.38
N PRO A 63 -36.83 -25.34 -7.93
CA PRO A 63 -37.19 -25.26 -6.53
C PRO A 63 -36.18 -25.99 -5.63
N GLY A 64 -35.69 -25.31 -4.59
CA GLY A 64 -34.69 -25.87 -3.67
C GLY A 64 -33.24 -25.84 -4.18
N ALA A 65 -32.94 -25.22 -5.32
CA ALA A 65 -31.57 -25.08 -5.80
C ALA A 65 -30.68 -24.35 -4.77
N GLN A 66 -29.50 -24.93 -4.52
CA GLN A 66 -28.50 -24.35 -3.61
C GLN A 66 -27.33 -23.69 -4.33
N ARG A 67 -27.19 -23.91 -5.64
CA ARG A 67 -26.11 -23.38 -6.48
C ARG A 67 -26.65 -23.04 -7.85
N LEU A 68 -26.03 -22.06 -8.50
CA LEU A 68 -26.31 -21.76 -9.90
C LEU A 68 -25.77 -22.90 -10.77
N ASP A 69 -26.58 -23.35 -11.74
CA ASP A 69 -26.14 -24.36 -12.69
C ASP A 69 -24.97 -23.84 -13.57
N ALA A 70 -24.16 -24.76 -14.08
CA ALA A 70 -22.92 -24.39 -14.80
C ALA A 70 -23.19 -23.58 -16.07
N ARG A 71 -24.31 -23.83 -16.77
CA ARG A 71 -24.67 -23.14 -18.01
C ARG A 71 -25.08 -21.70 -17.71
N SER A 72 -25.99 -21.49 -16.76
CA SER A 72 -26.39 -20.16 -16.30
C SER A 72 -25.20 -19.40 -15.72
N ALA A 73 -24.29 -20.07 -15.01
CA ALA A 73 -23.05 -19.45 -14.54
C ALA A 73 -22.17 -18.97 -15.69
N LEU A 74 -21.98 -19.79 -16.73
CA LEU A 74 -21.21 -19.42 -17.91
C LEU A 74 -21.84 -18.27 -18.68
N ASP A 75 -23.16 -18.29 -18.88
CA ASP A 75 -23.90 -17.23 -19.55
C ASP A 75 -23.85 -15.92 -18.74
N LEU A 76 -23.91 -16.01 -17.41
CA LEU A 76 -23.73 -14.87 -16.53
C LEU A 76 -22.31 -14.28 -16.63
N ILE A 77 -21.29 -15.13 -16.71
CA ILE A 77 -19.90 -14.69 -16.94
C ILE A 77 -19.79 -13.98 -18.28
N ARG A 78 -20.27 -14.59 -19.37
CA ARG A 78 -20.22 -14.02 -20.72
C ARG A 78 -20.93 -12.67 -20.78
N ALA A 79 -22.15 -12.57 -20.24
CA ALA A 79 -22.91 -11.33 -20.19
C ALA A 79 -22.22 -10.26 -19.31
N GLY A 80 -21.62 -10.66 -18.19
CA GLY A 80 -20.83 -9.78 -17.33
C GLY A 80 -19.59 -9.22 -18.04
N TRP A 81 -18.85 -10.08 -18.76
CA TRP A 81 -17.69 -9.70 -19.56
C TRP A 81 -18.07 -8.80 -20.74
N ALA A 82 -19.13 -9.14 -21.48
CA ALA A 82 -19.67 -8.30 -22.55
C ALA A 82 -20.06 -6.91 -22.01
N THR A 83 -20.65 -6.84 -20.82
CA THR A 83 -20.99 -5.57 -20.16
C THR A 83 -19.75 -4.76 -19.79
N ARG A 84 -18.66 -5.41 -19.33
CA ARG A 84 -17.38 -4.72 -19.11
C ARG A 84 -16.77 -4.20 -20.39
N LEU A 85 -16.82 -4.97 -21.48
CA LEU A 85 -16.28 -4.59 -22.78
C LEU A 85 -17.05 -3.40 -23.37
N ARG A 86 -18.39 -3.41 -23.32
CA ARG A 86 -19.23 -2.28 -23.78
C ARG A 86 -18.97 -0.99 -23.02
N GLN A 87 -18.56 -1.09 -21.76
CA GLN A 87 -18.25 0.06 -20.90
C GLN A 87 -16.75 0.39 -20.86
N HIS A 88 -15.93 -0.33 -21.61
CA HIS A 88 -14.50 -0.11 -21.66
C HIS A 88 -14.19 1.16 -22.49
N PRO A 89 -13.24 2.00 -22.07
CA PRO A 89 -12.78 3.10 -22.92
C PRO A 89 -12.17 2.59 -24.23
N PRO A 90 -12.22 3.35 -25.33
CA PRO A 90 -11.44 3.01 -26.53
C PRO A 90 -9.94 2.93 -26.20
N LEU A 91 -9.18 2.21 -27.03
CA LEU A 91 -7.78 1.87 -26.75
C LEU A 91 -6.90 3.09 -26.48
N GLY A 92 -7.05 4.17 -27.23
CA GLY A 92 -6.25 5.39 -27.07
C GLY A 92 -6.38 6.01 -25.67
N PRO A 93 -7.57 6.45 -25.25
CA PRO A 93 -7.79 6.98 -23.90
C PRO A 93 -7.45 5.98 -22.78
N TRP A 94 -7.65 4.68 -23.02
CA TRP A 94 -7.22 3.63 -22.09
C TRP A 94 -5.68 3.60 -21.92
N LEU A 95 -4.91 3.66 -23.02
CA LEU A 95 -3.45 3.71 -22.99
C LEU A 95 -2.96 4.99 -22.31
N GLN A 96 -3.55 6.14 -22.61
CA GLN A 96 -3.18 7.41 -21.97
C GLN A 96 -3.38 7.37 -20.45
N TYR A 97 -4.48 6.78 -19.98
CA TYR A 97 -4.72 6.53 -18.56
C TYR A 97 -3.67 5.60 -17.94
N ARG A 98 -3.29 4.52 -18.64
CA ARG A 98 -2.35 3.52 -18.12
C ARG A 98 -0.90 3.98 -18.10
N LEU A 99 -0.44 4.62 -19.18
CA LEU A 99 0.97 4.91 -19.40
C LEU A 99 1.36 6.33 -18.97
N VAL A 100 0.46 7.30 -19.19
CA VAL A 100 0.75 8.72 -18.97
C VAL A 100 0.02 9.25 -17.72
N GLY A 101 -1.01 8.55 -17.24
CA GLY A 101 -1.83 9.01 -16.11
C GLY A 101 -2.63 10.26 -16.44
N THR A 102 -2.98 10.49 -17.72
CA THR A 102 -3.81 11.64 -18.11
C THR A 102 -5.23 11.50 -17.56
N ARG A 103 -5.88 12.64 -17.35
CA ARG A 103 -7.24 12.74 -16.80
C ARG A 103 -8.35 12.73 -17.86
N SER A 104 -8.03 12.52 -19.14
CA SER A 104 -8.93 12.74 -20.30
C SER A 104 -10.15 11.80 -20.38
N LEU A 105 -10.45 11.03 -19.33
CA LEU A 105 -11.51 10.03 -19.27
C LEU A 105 -12.75 10.50 -18.49
N ALA A 106 -13.19 11.75 -18.63
CA ALA A 106 -14.37 12.26 -17.92
C ALA A 106 -15.62 11.39 -18.16
N ALA A 107 -15.89 11.03 -19.42
CA ALA A 107 -16.99 10.15 -19.81
C ALA A 107 -16.87 8.71 -19.25
N TYR A 108 -15.65 8.27 -18.91
CA TYR A 108 -15.35 6.92 -18.42
C TYR A 108 -14.99 6.89 -16.93
N ARG A 109 -15.25 7.96 -16.16
CA ARG A 109 -15.03 8.00 -14.70
C ARG A 109 -15.62 6.80 -13.95
N PRO A 110 -16.85 6.32 -14.26
CA PRO A 110 -17.38 5.14 -13.59
C PRO A 110 -16.56 3.87 -13.86
N TRP A 111 -15.99 3.73 -15.05
CA TRP A 111 -15.07 2.63 -15.37
C TRP A 111 -13.75 2.78 -14.60
N VAL A 112 -13.18 3.98 -14.55
CA VAL A 112 -11.94 4.27 -13.80
C VAL A 112 -12.13 4.01 -12.30
N ALA A 113 -13.27 4.38 -11.73
CA ALA A 113 -13.61 4.12 -10.34
C ALA A 113 -13.63 2.62 -10.03
N ASP A 114 -14.22 1.81 -10.91
CA ASP A 114 -14.24 0.35 -10.80
C ASP A 114 -12.83 -0.26 -10.96
N ASP A 115 -12.01 0.28 -11.86
CA ASP A 115 -10.61 -0.14 -12.04
C ASP A 115 -9.79 0.12 -10.77
N ILE A 116 -9.83 1.34 -10.22
CA ILE A 116 -9.10 1.74 -9.01
C ILE A 116 -9.56 0.95 -7.78
N ALA A 117 -10.85 0.63 -7.71
CA ALA A 117 -11.38 -0.20 -6.63
C ALA A 117 -10.90 -1.66 -6.72
N GLY A 118 -10.45 -2.13 -7.89
CA GLY A 118 -10.05 -3.51 -8.14
C GLY A 118 -8.86 -3.96 -7.29
N LEU A 119 -8.87 -5.24 -6.90
CA LEU A 119 -7.79 -5.85 -6.12
C LEU A 119 -6.44 -5.73 -6.84
N LEU A 120 -6.43 -6.01 -8.15
CA LEU A 120 -5.24 -6.00 -9.00
C LEU A 120 -4.88 -4.60 -9.54
N PHE A 121 -5.51 -3.53 -9.06
CA PHE A 121 -5.20 -2.18 -9.50
C PHE A 121 -3.70 -1.84 -9.41
N PRO A 122 -2.98 -2.12 -8.31
CA PRO A 122 -1.56 -1.75 -8.20
C PRO A 122 -0.68 -2.47 -9.23
N LEU A 123 -0.99 -3.74 -9.48
CA LEU A 123 -0.31 -4.53 -10.52
C LEU A 123 -0.59 -3.96 -11.91
N ARG A 124 -1.85 -3.62 -12.21
CA ARG A 124 -2.23 -3.01 -13.49
C ARG A 124 -1.63 -1.62 -13.69
N GLN A 125 -1.50 -0.82 -12.61
CA GLN A 125 -0.85 0.49 -12.66
C GLN A 125 0.66 0.34 -12.91
N SER A 126 1.27 -0.73 -12.40
CA SER A 126 2.69 -1.00 -12.61
C SER A 126 3.00 -1.69 -13.94
N LEU A 127 1.97 -2.13 -14.67
CA LEU A 127 2.14 -2.86 -15.93
C LEU A 127 2.92 -2.07 -16.98
N GLY A 128 2.76 -0.74 -17.03
CA GLY A 128 3.55 0.12 -17.93
C GLY A 128 5.05 0.05 -17.64
N TRP A 129 5.43 0.07 -16.36
CA TRP A 129 6.82 -0.09 -15.93
C TRP A 129 7.34 -1.50 -16.18
N VAL A 130 6.54 -2.53 -15.90
CA VAL A 130 6.90 -3.92 -16.18
C VAL A 130 7.11 -4.13 -17.67
N LEU A 131 6.22 -3.61 -18.53
CA LEU A 131 6.36 -3.71 -19.98
C LEU A 131 7.61 -3.00 -20.47
N LEU A 132 7.91 -1.80 -19.95
CA LEU A 132 9.14 -1.08 -20.26
C LEU A 132 10.38 -1.91 -19.90
N LEU A 133 10.41 -2.52 -18.71
CA LEU A 133 11.50 -3.40 -18.29
C LEU A 133 11.64 -4.63 -19.20
N VAL A 134 10.52 -5.25 -19.60
CA VAL A 134 10.52 -6.38 -20.56
C VAL A 134 11.07 -5.96 -21.91
N VAL A 135 10.70 -4.77 -22.42
CA VAL A 135 11.23 -4.25 -23.69
C VAL A 135 12.73 -3.96 -23.60
N LEU A 136 13.18 -3.33 -22.51
CA LEU A 136 14.60 -3.08 -22.28
C LEU A 136 15.41 -4.38 -22.19
N GLU A 137 14.91 -5.36 -21.43
CA GLU A 137 15.53 -6.68 -21.28
C GLU A 137 15.53 -7.46 -22.59
N GLY A 138 14.45 -7.43 -23.36
CA GLY A 138 14.38 -8.00 -24.70
C GLY A 138 15.41 -7.37 -25.64
N GLY A 139 15.52 -6.04 -25.64
CA GLY A 139 16.53 -5.32 -26.42
C GLY A 139 17.96 -5.71 -26.04
N ARG A 140 18.25 -5.84 -24.73
CA ARG A 140 19.55 -6.33 -24.24
C ARG A 140 19.88 -7.72 -24.76
N ARG A 141 18.93 -8.66 -24.68
CA ARG A 141 19.12 -10.03 -25.18
C ARG A 141 19.34 -10.08 -26.68
N LEU A 142 18.60 -9.28 -27.44
CA LEU A 142 18.79 -9.16 -28.89
C LEU A 142 20.18 -8.61 -29.24
N ASN A 143 20.80 -7.83 -28.35
CA ASN A 143 22.17 -7.32 -28.48
C ASN A 143 23.23 -8.24 -27.83
N GLY A 144 22.89 -9.47 -27.44
CA GLY A 144 23.82 -10.43 -26.82
C GLY A 144 24.26 -10.06 -25.39
N GLN A 145 23.61 -9.09 -24.75
CA GLN A 145 23.96 -8.68 -23.39
C GLN A 145 23.32 -9.63 -22.35
N PRO A 146 23.98 -9.87 -21.21
CA PRO A 146 23.41 -10.69 -20.14
C PRO A 146 22.15 -10.03 -19.55
N SER A 147 21.22 -10.91 -19.16
CA SER A 147 19.96 -10.55 -18.54
C SER A 147 20.21 -9.87 -17.19
N LEU A 148 19.72 -8.64 -17.02
CA LEU A 148 19.85 -7.93 -15.73
C LEU A 148 18.80 -8.43 -14.72
N LEU A 149 17.69 -8.96 -15.23
CA LEU A 149 16.58 -9.42 -14.42
C LEU A 149 16.54 -10.95 -14.47
N SER A 150 16.83 -11.61 -13.36
CA SER A 150 16.44 -13.02 -13.21
C SER A 150 14.92 -13.12 -13.16
N MET A 151 14.35 -14.27 -13.54
CA MET A 151 12.91 -14.52 -13.43
C MET A 151 12.39 -14.29 -12.00
N TRP A 152 13.24 -14.58 -11.00
CA TRP A 152 12.97 -14.33 -9.58
C TRP A 152 12.81 -12.84 -9.25
N TRP A 153 13.57 -11.97 -9.91
CA TRP A 153 13.47 -10.52 -9.72
C TRP A 153 12.11 -9.96 -10.18
N ILE A 154 11.56 -10.47 -11.29
CA ILE A 154 10.24 -10.06 -11.80
C ILE A 154 9.15 -10.41 -10.80
N TRP A 155 9.16 -11.64 -10.27
CA TRP A 155 8.21 -12.07 -9.25
C TRP A 155 8.41 -11.32 -7.94
N GLY A 156 9.66 -11.09 -7.53
CA GLY A 156 10.00 -10.28 -6.36
C GLY A 156 9.45 -8.86 -6.47
N MET A 157 9.58 -8.20 -7.63
CA MET A 157 9.00 -6.89 -7.89
C MET A 157 7.47 -6.93 -7.90
N ALA A 158 6.85 -7.92 -8.54
CA ALA A 158 5.39 -8.03 -8.60
C ALA A 158 4.79 -8.20 -7.19
N VAL A 159 5.40 -9.06 -6.36
CA VAL A 159 5.03 -9.23 -4.95
C VAL A 159 5.28 -7.94 -4.19
N ALA A 160 6.45 -7.31 -4.35
CA ALA A 160 6.78 -6.05 -3.69
C ALA A 160 5.78 -4.95 -4.07
N ILE A 161 5.37 -4.82 -5.32
CA ILE A 161 4.37 -3.85 -5.79
C ILE A 161 3.01 -4.10 -5.13
N LEU A 162 2.54 -5.35 -5.16
CA LEU A 162 1.24 -5.74 -4.59
C LEU A 162 1.20 -5.52 -3.07
N VAL A 163 2.30 -5.87 -2.38
CA VAL A 163 2.47 -5.72 -0.94
C VAL A 163 2.64 -4.24 -0.57
N ASN A 164 3.46 -3.50 -1.30
CA ASN A 164 3.82 -2.13 -0.96
C ASN A 164 2.61 -1.20 -1.08
N ASP A 165 1.76 -1.33 -2.11
CA ASP A 165 0.60 -0.42 -2.23
C ASP A 165 -0.45 -0.61 -1.13
N GLU A 166 -0.95 -1.83 -0.95
CA GLU A 166 -2.00 -2.13 0.03
C GLU A 166 -1.49 -2.02 1.47
N LEU A 167 -0.26 -2.48 1.73
CA LEU A 167 0.18 -2.82 3.07
C LEU A 167 1.11 -1.76 3.67
N VAL A 168 1.98 -1.16 2.87
CA VAL A 168 2.99 -0.18 3.32
C VAL A 168 2.55 1.25 3.03
N LEU A 169 2.06 1.50 1.82
CA LEU A 169 1.59 2.80 1.37
C LEU A 169 0.14 3.08 1.79
N GLY A 170 -0.58 2.08 2.31
CA GLY A 170 -1.93 2.24 2.83
C GLY A 170 -2.93 2.67 1.77
N GLY A 171 -2.72 2.23 0.51
CA GLY A 171 -3.52 2.62 -0.63
C GLY A 171 -3.22 4.03 -1.14
N ARG A 172 -2.01 4.56 -0.94
CA ARG A 172 -1.63 5.87 -1.51
C ARG A 172 -1.72 5.87 -3.04
N THR A 173 -1.37 4.80 -3.75
CA THR A 173 -1.50 4.82 -5.21
C THR A 173 -2.96 4.91 -5.61
N ARG A 174 -3.85 4.16 -4.95
CA ARG A 174 -5.30 4.29 -5.12
C ARG A 174 -5.80 5.68 -4.75
N ALA A 175 -5.37 6.24 -3.62
CA ALA A 175 -5.78 7.57 -3.20
C ALA A 175 -5.31 8.66 -4.17
N ALA A 176 -4.07 8.56 -4.66
CA ALA A 176 -3.52 9.44 -5.70
C ALA A 176 -4.27 9.28 -7.02
N ALA A 177 -4.56 8.04 -7.44
CA ALA A 177 -5.34 7.76 -8.63
C ALA A 177 -6.77 8.31 -8.52
N ARG A 178 -7.44 8.17 -7.35
CA ARG A 178 -8.74 8.81 -7.11
C ARG A 178 -8.64 10.32 -7.16
N ALA A 179 -7.63 10.91 -6.50
CA ALA A 179 -7.40 12.35 -6.50
C ALA A 179 -7.15 12.89 -7.91
N THR A 180 -6.50 12.10 -8.75
CA THR A 180 -6.19 12.44 -10.13
C THR A 180 -7.39 12.26 -11.03
N HIS A 181 -8.03 11.09 -11.03
CA HIS A 181 -8.99 10.74 -12.07
C HIS A 181 -10.46 10.91 -11.68
N LEU A 182 -10.77 10.90 -10.39
CA LEU A 182 -12.17 10.89 -9.91
C LEU A 182 -12.59 12.19 -9.24
N VAL A 183 -11.65 13.07 -8.88
CA VAL A 183 -11.97 14.39 -8.34
C VAL A 183 -12.28 15.35 -9.50
N PRO A 184 -13.48 15.94 -9.54
CA PRO A 184 -13.83 16.96 -10.53
C PRO A 184 -12.87 18.15 -10.47
N ARG A 185 -12.63 18.79 -11.61
CA ARG A 185 -11.89 20.07 -11.68
C ARG A 185 -12.84 21.25 -11.52
N ALA A 186 -12.27 22.40 -11.20
CA ALA A 186 -13.00 23.66 -11.19
C ALA A 186 -13.76 23.83 -12.52
N GLY A 187 -15.06 24.09 -12.43
CA GLY A 187 -15.95 24.23 -13.61
C GLY A 187 -16.53 22.93 -14.16
N GLU A 188 -16.07 21.76 -13.70
CA GLU A 188 -16.70 20.49 -14.06
C GLU A 188 -17.87 20.17 -13.12
N ARG A 189 -18.94 19.59 -13.66
CA ARG A 189 -20.06 19.11 -12.83
C ARG A 189 -19.66 17.85 -12.07
N VAL A 190 -20.12 17.76 -10.83
CA VAL A 190 -20.02 16.55 -10.01
C VAL A 190 -21.01 15.52 -10.56
N THR A 191 -20.50 14.42 -11.10
CA THR A 191 -21.33 13.31 -11.63
C THR A 191 -21.41 12.14 -10.65
N PRO A 192 -22.40 11.23 -10.75
CA PRO A 192 -22.38 9.97 -10.01
C PRO A 192 -21.05 9.24 -10.18
N GLY A 193 -20.42 8.84 -9.07
CA GLY A 193 -19.09 8.22 -9.04
C GLY A 193 -17.90 9.19 -8.97
N SER A 194 -18.16 10.51 -8.94
CA SER A 194 -17.15 11.50 -8.57
C SER A 194 -16.74 11.36 -7.12
N TRP A 195 -15.53 11.81 -6.81
CA TRP A 195 -15.01 11.87 -5.45
C TRP A 195 -14.75 13.32 -5.07
N VAL A 196 -15.12 13.69 -3.86
CA VAL A 196 -14.95 15.02 -3.31
C VAL A 196 -13.91 14.99 -2.20
N ARG A 197 -13.14 16.07 -2.07
CA ARG A 197 -12.20 16.24 -0.95
C ARG A 197 -12.99 16.71 0.25
N VAL A 198 -12.94 15.95 1.33
CA VAL A 198 -13.51 16.34 2.62
C VAL A 198 -12.41 16.53 3.65
N ARG A 199 -12.59 17.51 4.52
CA ARG A 199 -11.71 17.72 5.67
C ARG A 199 -11.84 16.52 6.60
N TRP A 200 -10.72 15.93 6.99
CA TRP A 200 -10.71 14.72 7.82
C TRP A 200 -9.54 14.75 8.80
N PRO A 201 -9.73 14.29 10.06
CA PRO A 201 -8.63 14.12 10.99
C PRO A 201 -7.51 13.27 10.39
N ARG A 202 -6.27 13.71 10.54
CA ARG A 202 -5.14 13.02 9.94
C ARG A 202 -4.91 11.69 10.65
N ARG A 203 -5.12 10.60 9.90
CA ARG A 203 -4.84 9.24 10.39
C ARG A 203 -3.34 9.02 10.52
N ARG A 204 -2.88 8.73 11.73
CA ARG A 204 -1.50 8.41 12.05
C ARG A 204 -1.42 7.04 12.72
N VAL A 205 -0.38 6.27 12.43
CA VAL A 205 -0.18 4.98 13.12
C VAL A 205 0.36 5.26 14.53
N ALA A 206 -0.30 4.71 15.54
CA ALA A 206 0.12 4.83 16.93
C ALA A 206 1.54 4.28 17.13
N ALA A 207 2.40 5.02 17.84
CA ALA A 207 3.77 4.61 18.09
C ALA A 207 3.86 3.28 18.86
N THR A 208 2.96 3.08 19.82
CA THR A 208 2.84 1.85 20.63
C THR A 208 2.61 0.60 19.79
N VAL A 209 1.99 0.76 18.62
CA VAL A 209 1.75 -0.35 17.69
C VAL A 209 2.89 -0.46 16.68
N ALA A 210 3.35 0.62 16.07
CA ALA A 210 4.33 0.55 14.98
C ALA A 210 5.77 0.25 15.45
N LEU A 211 6.20 0.76 16.61
CA LEU A 211 7.56 0.59 17.10
C LEU A 211 7.96 -0.86 17.38
N PRO A 212 7.16 -1.74 18.02
CA PRO A 212 7.54 -3.14 18.19
C PRO A 212 7.71 -3.85 16.84
N TRP A 213 6.88 -3.54 15.84
CA TRP A 213 7.03 -4.05 14.48
C TRP A 213 8.33 -3.56 13.84
N ALA A 214 8.62 -2.26 13.89
CA ALA A 214 9.85 -1.71 13.34
C ALA A 214 11.11 -2.31 14.00
N ALA A 215 11.10 -2.48 15.33
CA ALA A 215 12.16 -3.11 16.10
C ALA A 215 12.33 -4.60 15.74
N GLY A 216 11.23 -5.35 15.69
CA GLY A 216 11.24 -6.77 15.33
C GLY A 216 11.74 -7.00 13.91
N VAL A 217 11.26 -6.23 12.93
CA VAL A 217 11.69 -6.32 11.52
C VAL A 217 13.17 -6.00 11.38
N ALA A 218 13.64 -4.88 11.94
CA ALA A 218 15.05 -4.50 11.85
C ALA A 218 15.96 -5.54 12.54
N THR A 219 15.54 -6.09 13.68
CA THR A 219 16.32 -7.11 14.40
C THR A 219 16.36 -8.45 13.63
N ALA A 220 15.23 -8.87 13.06
CA ALA A 220 15.15 -10.09 12.26
C ALA A 220 16.04 -9.98 11.00
N LEU A 221 15.95 -8.86 10.27
CA LEU A 221 16.78 -8.62 9.08
C LEU A 221 18.27 -8.54 9.42
N LEU A 222 18.63 -7.94 10.55
CA LEU A 222 20.01 -7.94 11.03
C LEU A 222 20.50 -9.37 11.30
N ALA A 223 19.72 -10.15 12.05
CA ALA A 223 20.08 -11.53 12.38
C ALA A 223 20.25 -12.41 11.13
N THR A 224 19.30 -12.35 10.18
CA THR A 224 19.41 -13.10 8.92
C THR A 224 20.61 -12.66 8.09
N SER A 225 20.91 -11.36 8.06
CA SER A 225 22.07 -10.83 7.30
C SER A 225 23.40 -11.24 7.92
N VAL A 226 23.52 -11.23 9.25
CA VAL A 226 24.73 -11.71 9.97
C VAL A 226 24.95 -13.20 9.72
N VAL A 227 23.90 -14.01 9.85
CA VAL A 227 23.97 -15.46 9.57
C VAL A 227 24.37 -15.70 8.12
N ALA A 228 23.75 -15.00 7.17
CA ALA A 228 24.09 -15.12 5.75
C ALA A 228 25.55 -14.75 5.47
N THR A 229 26.03 -13.62 6.00
CA THR A 229 27.42 -13.17 5.83
C THR A 229 28.42 -14.16 6.41
N ALA A 230 28.07 -14.82 7.52
CA ALA A 230 28.93 -15.83 8.15
C ALA A 230 29.00 -17.15 7.36
N LEU A 231 27.87 -17.56 6.76
CA LEU A 231 27.74 -18.87 6.09
C LEU A 231 28.03 -18.82 4.59
N ALA A 232 27.99 -17.65 3.97
CA ALA A 232 28.04 -17.55 2.51
C ALA A 232 29.31 -18.19 1.92
N PRO A 233 29.15 -19.07 0.91
CA PRO A 233 30.25 -19.86 0.35
C PRO A 233 31.20 -19.01 -0.49
N THR A 234 30.72 -17.91 -1.07
CA THR A 234 31.45 -17.10 -2.04
C THR A 234 32.08 -15.86 -1.42
N THR A 235 33.22 -15.48 -1.97
CA THR A 235 33.86 -14.19 -1.69
C THR A 235 33.44 -13.20 -2.76
N VAL A 236 33.24 -11.94 -2.37
CA VAL A 236 32.82 -10.87 -3.27
C VAL A 236 34.06 -10.10 -3.65
N SER A 237 34.36 -10.02 -4.94
CA SER A 237 35.36 -9.09 -5.45
C SER A 237 34.63 -7.83 -5.94
N PHE A 238 35.23 -6.67 -5.70
CA PHE A 238 34.78 -5.41 -6.29
C PHE A 238 35.84 -5.01 -7.32
N ALA A 239 35.62 -5.39 -8.58
CA ALA A 239 36.48 -4.94 -9.68
C ALA A 239 35.83 -3.75 -10.39
N TRP A 240 36.61 -2.70 -10.61
CA TRP A 240 36.24 -1.59 -11.49
C TRP A 240 36.42 -2.07 -12.93
N LEU A 241 35.34 -2.29 -13.67
CA LEU A 241 35.42 -2.61 -15.10
C LEU A 241 35.80 -1.34 -15.89
N PRO A 242 36.81 -1.39 -16.78
CA PRO A 242 37.19 -0.26 -17.62
C PRO A 242 36.01 0.28 -18.43
N SER A 243 36.02 1.59 -18.66
CA SER A 243 34.90 2.45 -19.03
C SER A 243 34.21 2.21 -20.38
N ASP A 244 34.59 1.20 -21.15
CA ASP A 244 34.06 1.00 -22.50
C ASP A 244 32.81 0.08 -22.54
N GLU A 245 32.56 -0.71 -21.48
CA GLU A 245 31.37 -1.58 -21.36
C GLU A 245 30.33 -1.09 -20.32
N GLY A 246 30.59 0.06 -19.68
CA GLY A 246 29.72 0.66 -18.68
C GLY A 246 30.00 0.22 -17.23
N PHE A 247 29.33 0.88 -16.29
CA PHE A 247 29.52 0.63 -14.85
C PHE A 247 28.91 -0.74 -14.48
N GLY A 248 29.75 -1.75 -14.28
CA GLY A 248 29.35 -3.11 -13.91
C GLY A 248 30.00 -3.58 -12.61
N PHE A 249 29.31 -4.46 -11.89
CA PHE A 249 29.90 -5.23 -10.79
C PHE A 249 30.02 -6.67 -11.27
N SER A 250 31.25 -7.16 -11.49
CA SER A 250 31.51 -8.58 -11.75
C SER A 250 31.82 -9.27 -10.42
N ALA A 251 31.21 -10.44 -10.21
CA ALA A 251 31.53 -11.34 -9.11
C ALA A 251 32.55 -12.41 -9.58
N ASP A 252 33.59 -12.01 -10.31
CA ASP A 252 34.64 -12.94 -10.73
C ASP A 252 35.90 -12.77 -9.90
N GLY A 253 36.38 -13.90 -9.35
CA GLY A 253 37.78 -14.30 -9.15
C GLY A 253 38.79 -13.40 -8.41
N GLY A 254 38.44 -12.18 -8.05
CA GLY A 254 39.31 -11.26 -7.30
C GLY A 254 39.32 -11.58 -5.81
N GLY A 255 40.46 -11.38 -5.16
CA GLY A 255 40.80 -11.93 -3.85
C GLY A 255 39.71 -11.80 -2.75
N PRO A 256 39.70 -12.74 -1.80
CA PRO A 256 38.63 -12.87 -0.82
C PRO A 256 38.53 -11.61 0.04
N VAL A 257 37.42 -10.85 -0.06
CA VAL A 257 37.07 -9.97 1.07
C VAL A 257 36.87 -10.88 2.27
N PRO A 258 37.74 -10.79 3.30
CA PRO A 258 37.66 -11.74 4.39
C PRO A 258 36.33 -11.55 5.10
N ARG A 259 35.60 -12.64 5.37
CA ARG A 259 34.32 -12.60 6.11
C ARG A 259 34.42 -11.76 7.39
N VAL A 260 35.59 -11.81 8.03
CA VAL A 260 35.95 -10.99 9.20
C VAL A 260 35.78 -9.50 8.94
N ALA A 261 36.17 -8.98 7.78
CA ALA A 261 36.00 -7.57 7.43
C ALA A 261 34.51 -7.19 7.27
N LEU A 262 33.70 -8.04 6.63
CA LEU A 262 32.26 -7.79 6.49
C LEU A 262 31.54 -7.84 7.85
N LEU A 263 31.88 -8.82 8.70
CA LEU A 263 31.36 -8.91 10.06
C LEU A 263 31.81 -7.73 10.93
N ALA A 264 33.07 -7.29 10.79
CA ALA A 264 33.57 -6.09 11.46
C ALA A 264 32.80 -4.84 11.02
N LEU A 265 32.52 -4.71 9.72
CA LEU A 265 31.72 -3.60 9.18
C LEU A 265 30.30 -3.59 9.75
N LEU A 266 29.64 -4.77 9.83
CA LEU A 266 28.33 -4.91 10.50
C LEU A 266 28.42 -4.56 11.99
N GLY A 267 29.50 -4.95 12.67
CA GLY A 267 29.76 -4.60 14.07
C GLY A 267 29.91 -3.09 14.29
N VAL A 268 30.67 -2.41 13.41
CA VAL A 268 30.79 -0.94 13.43
C VAL A 268 29.43 -0.28 13.20
N ALA A 269 28.67 -0.75 12.21
CA ALA A 269 27.32 -0.25 11.94
C ALA A 269 26.37 -0.43 13.14
N LEU A 270 26.48 -1.55 13.86
CA LEU A 270 25.72 -1.82 15.08
C LEU A 270 26.10 -0.87 16.21
N ALA A 271 27.40 -0.58 16.39
CA ALA A 271 27.88 0.39 17.36
C ALA A 271 27.36 1.81 17.06
N VAL A 272 27.38 2.21 15.78
CA VAL A 272 26.76 3.47 15.32
C VAL A 272 25.27 3.48 15.65
N GLY A 273 24.54 2.39 15.35
CA GLY A 273 23.13 2.24 15.68
C GLY A 273 22.85 2.36 17.17
N ALA A 274 23.69 1.78 18.03
CA ALA A 274 23.59 1.89 19.48
C ALA A 274 23.81 3.34 19.97
N GLY A 275 24.79 4.04 19.40
CA GLY A 275 25.01 5.47 19.65
C GLY A 275 23.79 6.32 19.28
N LEU A 276 23.20 6.08 18.10
CA LEU A 276 21.95 6.73 17.68
C LEU A 276 20.77 6.36 18.59
N GLY A 277 20.71 5.13 19.09
CA GLY A 277 19.71 4.69 20.08
C GLY A 277 19.83 5.45 21.40
N ALA A 278 21.05 5.62 21.92
CA ALA A 278 21.30 6.42 23.12
C ALA A 278 20.88 7.89 22.93
N LEU A 279 21.18 8.48 21.76
CA LEU A 279 20.76 9.83 21.40
C LEU A 279 19.23 9.94 21.30
N ALA A 280 18.58 8.98 20.64
CA ALA A 280 17.13 8.91 20.54
C ALA A 280 16.47 8.82 21.92
N ARG A 281 17.00 8.00 22.84
CA ARG A 281 16.55 7.93 24.24
C ARG A 281 16.63 9.29 24.92
N ARG A 282 17.79 9.96 24.86
CA ARG A 282 17.98 11.28 25.48
C ARG A 282 16.95 12.30 24.96
N ARG A 283 16.70 12.30 23.65
CA ARG A 283 15.74 13.20 23.01
C ARG A 283 14.29 12.88 23.39
N LEU A 284 13.90 11.61 23.38
CA LEU A 284 12.55 11.17 23.78
C LEU A 284 12.27 11.36 25.27
N VAL A 285 13.31 11.36 26.12
CA VAL A 285 13.14 11.66 27.55
C VAL A 285 12.91 13.15 27.78
N ARG A 286 13.52 14.03 26.97
CA ARG A 286 13.45 15.48 27.13
C ARG A 286 12.30 16.16 26.40
N VAL A 287 11.61 15.47 25.50
CA VAL A 287 10.57 16.09 24.68
C VAL A 287 9.33 16.41 25.52
N ASP A 288 8.81 17.62 25.35
CA ASP A 288 7.50 17.99 25.87
C ASP A 288 6.39 17.47 24.94
N THR A 289 5.41 16.78 25.51
CA THR A 289 4.26 16.18 24.80
C THR A 289 2.92 16.82 25.17
N THR A 290 2.93 17.98 25.83
CA THR A 290 1.71 18.69 26.25
C THR A 290 0.86 19.23 25.08
N VAL A 291 1.39 19.26 23.87
CA VAL A 291 0.69 19.78 22.68
C VAL A 291 -0.51 18.91 22.31
N VAL A 292 -1.72 19.45 22.51
CA VAL A 292 -2.99 18.83 22.10
C VAL A 292 -3.06 18.73 20.57
N GLN A 293 -3.50 17.58 20.06
CA GLN A 293 -3.57 17.26 18.63
C GLN A 293 -5.04 17.03 18.22
N PRO A 294 -5.86 18.09 18.07
CA PRO A 294 -7.31 17.94 17.83
C PRO A 294 -7.63 17.30 16.47
N GLU A 295 -6.78 17.53 15.46
CA GLU A 295 -6.99 17.08 14.08
C GLU A 295 -6.32 15.74 13.78
N ARG A 296 -6.11 14.89 14.80
CA ARG A 296 -5.37 13.64 14.68
C ARG A 296 -6.19 12.44 15.14
N GLU A 297 -6.21 11.42 14.30
CA GLU A 297 -6.76 10.10 14.63
C GLU A 297 -5.61 9.09 14.73
N LEU A 298 -5.37 8.53 15.91
CA LEU A 298 -4.40 7.45 16.10
C LEU A 298 -5.03 6.11 15.74
N VAL A 299 -4.50 5.46 14.72
CA VAL A 299 -5.04 4.22 14.17
C VAL A 299 -4.11 3.05 14.52
N ARG A 300 -4.71 1.91 14.88
CA ARG A 300 -3.98 0.64 15.06
C ARG A 300 -3.59 0.05 13.71
N LEU A 301 -2.48 -0.68 13.67
CA LEU A 301 -2.10 -1.45 12.48
C LEU A 301 -3.10 -2.60 12.30
N GLY A 302 -3.91 -2.57 11.25
CA GLY A 302 -4.85 -3.66 10.95
C GLY A 302 -4.12 -4.95 10.56
N ALA A 303 -4.76 -6.10 10.78
CA ALA A 303 -4.18 -7.44 10.54
C ALA A 303 -3.59 -7.60 9.12
N ARG A 304 -4.26 -7.04 8.11
CA ARG A 304 -3.75 -7.06 6.72
C ARG A 304 -2.39 -6.35 6.61
N ARG A 305 -2.28 -5.12 7.11
CA ARG A 305 -1.01 -4.36 7.07
C ARG A 305 0.09 -5.07 7.84
N ALA A 306 -0.23 -5.67 8.99
CA ALA A 306 0.71 -6.49 9.76
C ALA A 306 1.22 -7.69 8.93
N ALA A 307 0.31 -8.45 8.30
CA ALA A 307 0.67 -9.56 7.41
C ALA A 307 1.54 -9.10 6.23
N GLY A 308 1.30 -7.91 5.70
CA GLY A 308 2.14 -7.33 4.64
C GLY A 308 3.53 -6.94 5.07
N VAL A 309 3.67 -6.34 6.26
CA VAL A 309 4.98 -6.06 6.85
C VAL A 309 5.74 -7.36 7.07
N LEU A 310 5.08 -8.42 7.57
CA LEU A 310 5.69 -9.74 7.71
C LEU A 310 6.13 -10.32 6.36
N LEU A 311 5.25 -10.31 5.37
CA LEU A 311 5.54 -10.87 4.04
C LEU A 311 6.69 -10.12 3.36
N LEU A 312 6.72 -8.78 3.45
CA LEU A 312 7.83 -7.99 2.94
C LEU A 312 9.13 -8.29 3.67
N THR A 313 9.07 -8.42 5.00
CA THR A 313 10.24 -8.76 5.81
C THR A 313 10.77 -10.14 5.46
N ALA A 314 9.89 -11.13 5.27
CA ALA A 314 10.26 -12.46 4.84
C ALA A 314 10.87 -12.46 3.43
N ALA A 315 10.28 -11.71 2.49
CA ALA A 315 10.81 -11.59 1.13
C ALA A 315 12.19 -10.92 1.11
N VAL A 316 12.39 -9.84 1.86
CA VAL A 316 13.70 -9.17 1.98
C VAL A 316 14.69 -10.07 2.73
N GLY A 317 14.27 -10.77 3.79
CA GLY A 317 15.10 -11.69 4.57
C GLY A 317 15.48 -12.97 3.82
N ALA A 318 14.69 -13.38 2.82
CA ALA A 318 15.00 -14.52 1.94
C ALA A 318 16.17 -14.21 1.00
N LEU A 319 16.45 -12.94 0.66
CA LEU A 319 17.57 -12.57 -0.20
C LEU A 319 18.93 -12.91 0.45
N PRO A 320 19.22 -12.52 1.71
CA PRO A 320 20.39 -13.01 2.43
C PRO A 320 20.48 -14.54 2.49
N VAL A 321 19.36 -15.24 2.67
CA VAL A 321 19.36 -16.71 2.71
C VAL A 321 19.75 -17.30 1.36
N ALA A 322 19.24 -16.74 0.25
CA ALA A 322 19.63 -17.16 -1.09
C ALA A 322 21.14 -16.92 -1.36
N GLU A 323 21.69 -15.80 -0.87
CA GLU A 323 23.14 -15.56 -0.93
C GLU A 323 23.94 -16.58 -0.11
N ALA A 324 23.44 -16.93 1.08
CA ALA A 324 24.07 -17.94 1.94
C ALA A 324 24.09 -19.33 1.29
N LEU A 325 23.13 -19.61 0.40
CA LEU A 325 23.05 -20.84 -0.38
C LEU A 325 23.88 -20.79 -1.68
N GLY A 326 24.47 -19.64 -2.01
CA GLY A 326 25.24 -19.45 -3.25
C GLY A 326 24.40 -19.21 -4.51
N GLU A 327 23.09 -19.01 -4.37
CA GLU A 327 22.15 -18.77 -5.49
C GLU A 327 22.23 -17.33 -6.03
N VAL A 328 22.71 -16.39 -5.21
CA VAL A 328 22.79 -14.95 -5.53
C VAL A 328 24.13 -14.41 -5.03
N SER A 329 24.71 -13.44 -5.75
CA SER A 329 25.95 -12.75 -5.34
C SER A 329 25.78 -12.01 -4.01
N LEU A 330 26.80 -12.08 -3.14
CA LEU A 330 26.76 -11.51 -1.78
C LEU A 330 26.85 -9.98 -1.78
N LEU A 331 25.73 -9.31 -1.96
CA LEU A 331 25.66 -7.84 -1.97
C LEU A 331 24.46 -7.35 -1.15
N VAL A 332 23.34 -8.03 -1.30
CA VAL A 332 22.09 -7.70 -0.64
C VAL A 332 22.17 -7.95 0.86
N SER A 333 22.77 -9.04 1.34
CA SER A 333 22.90 -9.29 2.79
C SER A 333 23.74 -8.23 3.49
N VAL A 334 24.83 -7.77 2.87
CA VAL A 334 25.68 -6.72 3.46
C VAL A 334 24.91 -5.41 3.50
N VAL A 335 24.27 -4.98 2.42
CA VAL A 335 23.52 -3.71 2.38
C VAL A 335 22.33 -3.73 3.34
N VAL A 336 21.53 -4.80 3.33
CA VAL A 336 20.39 -4.97 4.23
C VAL A 336 20.87 -5.07 5.68
N GLY A 337 21.94 -5.82 5.94
CA GLY A 337 22.55 -5.98 7.24
C GLY A 337 23.07 -4.67 7.82
N LEU A 338 23.77 -3.84 7.03
CA LEU A 338 24.26 -2.53 7.47
C LEU A 338 23.10 -1.59 7.82
N ALA A 339 22.07 -1.51 6.97
CA ALA A 339 20.89 -0.71 7.26
C ALA A 339 20.17 -1.20 8.53
N ALA A 340 20.02 -2.51 8.69
CA ALA A 340 19.39 -3.13 9.85
C ALA A 340 20.22 -2.93 11.13
N ALA A 341 21.56 -3.02 11.06
CA ALA A 341 22.47 -2.81 12.18
C ALA A 341 22.38 -1.38 12.73
N VAL A 342 22.28 -0.39 11.85
CA VAL A 342 22.10 1.01 12.25
C VAL A 342 20.69 1.26 12.83
N LEU A 343 19.65 0.67 12.22
CA LEU A 343 18.26 0.97 12.59
C LEU A 343 17.77 0.20 13.82
N ALA A 344 18.16 -1.08 14.00
CA ALA A 344 17.59 -1.97 15.01
C ALA A 344 17.77 -1.45 16.45
N PRO A 345 18.97 -1.03 16.90
CA PRO A 345 19.14 -0.54 18.27
C PRO A 345 18.29 0.71 18.54
N SER A 346 18.24 1.63 17.58
CA SER A 346 17.45 2.86 17.71
C SER A 346 15.94 2.59 17.79
N ALA A 347 15.44 1.63 17.00
CA ALA A 347 14.04 1.22 17.02
C ALA A 347 13.66 0.50 18.32
N VAL A 348 14.52 -0.42 18.81
CA VAL A 348 14.34 -1.11 20.10
C VAL A 348 14.31 -0.12 21.25
N VAL A 349 15.26 0.81 21.30
CA VAL A 349 15.32 1.83 22.36
C VAL A 349 14.10 2.74 22.32
N ALA A 350 13.69 3.23 21.15
CA ALA A 350 12.49 4.04 21.00
C ALA A 350 11.22 3.28 21.45
N TRP A 351 11.09 2.00 21.08
CA TRP A 351 10.01 1.13 21.53
C TRP A 351 9.97 1.01 23.06
N LEU A 352 11.09 0.70 23.69
CA LEU A 352 11.19 0.53 25.14
C LEU A 352 10.86 1.83 25.90
N VAL A 353 11.33 2.98 25.40
CA VAL A 353 11.04 4.29 26.01
C VAL A 353 9.56 4.62 25.91
N VAL A 354 8.93 4.47 24.73
CA VAL A 354 7.50 4.72 24.53
C VAL A 354 6.64 3.73 25.33
N ARG A 355 7.07 2.47 25.47
CA ARG A 355 6.37 1.48 26.29
C ARG A 355 6.37 1.86 27.78
N ARG A 356 7.49 2.40 28.29
CA ARG A 356 7.66 2.74 29.72
C ARG A 356 7.01 4.07 30.13
N ARG A 357 6.91 5.06 29.22
CA ARG A 357 6.35 6.39 29.54
C ARG A 357 4.93 6.55 28.99
N ARG A 358 3.93 6.63 29.88
CA ARG A 358 2.51 6.77 29.51
C ARG A 358 2.23 8.01 28.65
N GLU A 359 2.90 9.13 28.93
CA GLU A 359 2.75 10.38 28.15
C GLU A 359 3.15 10.24 26.67
N LEU A 360 4.08 9.32 26.35
CA LEU A 360 4.52 9.08 24.97
C LEU A 360 3.60 8.11 24.21
N GLN A 361 2.68 7.42 24.89
CA GLN A 361 1.82 6.42 24.26
C GLN A 361 0.79 7.03 23.31
N GLY A 362 0.46 8.32 23.50
CA GLY A 362 -0.39 9.12 22.61
C GLY A 362 0.34 9.68 21.38
N LEU A 363 1.63 9.39 21.20
CA LEU A 363 2.37 9.87 20.03
C LEU A 363 2.14 8.97 18.80
N ALA A 364 2.15 9.62 17.63
CA ALA A 364 2.25 8.90 16.37
C ALA A 364 3.68 8.39 16.15
N TYR A 365 3.83 7.27 15.43
CA TYR A 365 5.14 6.73 15.05
C TYR A 365 6.04 7.77 14.37
N VAL A 366 5.46 8.60 13.48
CA VAL A 366 6.20 9.64 12.76
C VAL A 366 6.75 10.72 13.68
N ASP A 367 6.06 11.02 14.79
CA ASP A 367 6.52 11.99 15.77
C ASP A 367 7.66 11.41 16.59
N VAL A 368 7.54 10.16 17.06
CA VAL A 368 8.64 9.48 17.76
C VAL A 368 9.89 9.45 16.89
N ARG A 369 9.75 9.12 15.60
CA ARG A 369 10.86 9.16 14.64
C ARG A 369 11.45 10.58 14.51
N ARG A 370 10.60 11.61 14.38
CA ARG A 370 11.04 13.01 14.25
C ARG A 370 11.78 13.47 15.52
N VAL A 371 11.24 13.18 16.69
CA VAL A 371 11.86 13.49 17.99
C VAL A 371 13.18 12.75 18.13
N ALA A 372 13.21 11.44 17.86
CA ALA A 372 14.43 10.64 17.94
C ALA A 372 15.53 11.18 17.01
N LEU A 373 15.20 11.50 15.76
CA LEU A 373 16.16 11.92 14.74
C LEU A 373 16.56 13.40 14.82
N ARG A 374 15.65 14.28 15.25
CA ARG A 374 15.86 15.74 15.22
C ARG A 374 15.77 16.43 16.57
N GLY A 375 15.31 15.76 17.62
CA GLY A 375 15.10 16.36 18.95
C GLY A 375 14.02 17.44 19.00
N ARG A 376 13.17 17.55 17.96
CA ARG A 376 12.13 18.58 17.86
C ARG A 376 10.79 18.05 18.36
N ALA A 377 10.03 18.89 19.06
CA ALA A 377 8.68 18.58 19.51
C ALA A 377 7.76 18.18 18.33
N PRO A 378 6.72 17.37 18.58
CA PRO A 378 5.69 17.06 17.59
C PRO A 378 5.06 18.36 17.05
N LEU A 379 4.88 18.45 15.74
CA LEU A 379 4.13 19.57 15.15
C LEU A 379 2.63 19.28 15.27
N VAL A 380 1.82 20.31 15.49
CA VAL A 380 0.35 20.19 15.38
C VAL A 380 0.01 19.74 13.96
N ASP A 381 -0.69 18.62 13.84
CA ASP A 381 -1.15 18.15 12.54
C ASP A 381 -2.20 19.13 12.00
N ALA A 382 -1.93 19.70 10.82
CA ALA A 382 -2.96 20.37 10.05
C ALA A 382 -4.04 19.35 9.64
N PRO A 383 -5.31 19.79 9.51
CA PRO A 383 -6.39 18.93 9.04
C PRO A 383 -5.99 18.27 7.73
N GLY A 384 -6.25 16.97 7.62
CA GLY A 384 -6.05 16.23 6.39
C GLY A 384 -7.19 16.50 5.40
N SER A 385 -6.94 16.19 4.14
CA SER A 385 -8.00 15.94 3.17
C SER A 385 -8.10 14.44 2.93
N CYS A 386 -9.29 13.86 3.06
CA CYS A 386 -9.57 12.53 2.53
C CYS A 386 -10.52 12.65 1.34
N LEU A 387 -10.55 11.61 0.52
CA LEU A 387 -11.49 11.54 -0.59
C LEU A 387 -12.71 10.76 -0.11
N SER A 388 -13.89 11.34 -0.28
CA SER A 388 -15.18 10.68 -0.09
C SER A 388 -15.88 10.56 -1.45
N PRO A 389 -16.67 9.51 -1.72
CA PRO A 389 -17.64 9.55 -2.81
C PRO A 389 -18.53 10.79 -2.66
N ALA A 390 -18.87 11.42 -3.78
CA ALA A 390 -19.83 12.53 -3.78
C ALA A 390 -21.18 12.06 -3.23
N ARG A 391 -21.81 12.89 -2.40
CA ARG A 391 -23.18 12.66 -1.89
C ARG A 391 -24.20 12.99 -2.97
N GLU A 392 -25.40 12.45 -2.87
CA GLU A 392 -26.48 12.76 -3.83
C GLU A 392 -26.80 14.26 -3.89
N THR A 393 -26.70 14.95 -2.75
CA THR A 393 -26.88 16.41 -2.65
C THR A 393 -25.81 17.21 -3.41
N GLU A 394 -24.64 16.63 -3.65
CA GLU A 394 -23.52 17.29 -4.35
C GLU A 394 -23.57 17.02 -5.87
N ILE A 395 -24.42 16.10 -6.34
CA ILE A 395 -24.49 15.72 -7.77
C ILE A 395 -25.14 16.84 -8.58
N GLY A 396 -24.52 17.20 -9.70
CA GLY A 396 -24.97 18.27 -10.58
C GLY A 396 -24.41 19.65 -10.23
N GLU A 397 -23.85 19.81 -9.03
CA GLU A 397 -23.14 21.02 -8.64
C GLU A 397 -21.90 21.21 -9.52
N VAL A 398 -21.63 22.45 -9.90
CA VAL A 398 -20.36 22.81 -10.53
C VAL A 398 -19.31 22.83 -9.43
N TRP A 399 -18.28 22.00 -9.58
CA TRP A 399 -17.25 21.89 -8.57
C TRP A 399 -16.61 23.27 -8.34
N PRO A 400 -16.70 23.80 -7.11
CA PRO A 400 -16.18 25.12 -6.83
C PRO A 400 -14.66 25.13 -7.06
N TRP A 401 -14.13 26.32 -7.38
CA TRP A 401 -12.69 26.53 -7.48
C TRP A 401 -11.95 26.02 -6.23
N PRO A 402 -10.70 25.55 -6.38
CA PRO A 402 -10.03 24.77 -5.36
C PRO A 402 -9.84 25.65 -4.14
N TRP A 403 -10.43 25.24 -3.02
CA TRP A 403 -10.03 25.54 -1.65
C TRP A 403 -8.75 26.39 -1.63
N SER A 404 -8.89 27.71 -1.75
CA SER A 404 -7.80 28.61 -1.44
C SER A 404 -7.42 28.26 -0.02
N ASN A 405 -6.12 28.23 0.29
CA ASN A 405 -5.64 27.99 1.65
C ASN A 405 -6.10 29.08 2.65
N GLU A 406 -6.96 29.99 2.22
CA GLU A 406 -7.61 31.04 2.97
C GLU A 406 -9.10 30.70 2.96
N GLY A 407 -9.64 30.39 4.15
CA GLY A 407 -11.08 30.22 4.34
C GLY A 407 -11.87 31.49 3.98
N PRO A 408 -13.21 31.46 4.09
CA PRO A 408 -13.78 31.39 5.43
C PRO A 408 -15.06 30.51 5.53
N THR A 409 -15.34 29.98 6.74
CA THR A 409 -16.57 30.20 7.56
C THR A 409 -17.80 29.36 7.18
N THR A 410 -18.18 28.36 7.98
CA THR A 410 -19.07 28.35 9.18
C THR A 410 -20.49 27.92 8.85
N ALA A 411 -21.07 27.18 9.81
CA ALA A 411 -22.50 26.96 10.04
C ALA A 411 -23.21 25.95 9.14
N LEU A 412 -23.14 24.68 9.55
CA LEU A 412 -24.37 23.95 9.79
C LEU A 412 -24.56 23.93 11.31
N GLY A 413 -25.35 24.90 11.78
CA GLY A 413 -26.12 24.74 13.00
C GLY A 413 -27.30 23.83 12.74
#